data_AF-A0AAD6SHB2-F1
#
_entry.id   AF-A0AAD6SHB2-F1
#
_cell.length_a   1.000
_cell.length_b   1.000
_cell.length_c   1.000
_cell.angle_alpha   90.00
_cell.angle_beta   90.00
_cell.angle_gamma   90.00
#
_symmetry.space_group_name_H-M   'P 1'
#
loop_
_entity.id
_entity.type
_entity.pdbx_description
1 polymer ?
#
loop_
_entity_poly.entity_id
_entity_poly.type
_entity_poly.pdbx_seq_one_letter_code
_entity_poly.pdbx_strand_id
1 'polypeptide(L)'
;MDMQAVKARALDHLMTEGKTLGIGHSAQPESMYDNPQAYPQMFPWLFPYGMGGFENENIVGRISEESHKQKLLLYHDKRFQTDVYFPIVAFNHAQMKSSSTSSFLVAKRAKFPDIADRLLGLNLPVLSSVSERMIEGEIVKPVTQDEKDCFDVLTDVDSVAGKVQGSLTSKKFMRNEIWALTSFMGAPTWFITLSPADIAHPLCLYYTGSDMKFSPDVLSHDARYLRISSNPVAAARFFDYIVKAFIKHVLGVDSGHPGIYGETGAYYGTVEQ
;
A
#
# COMPACT_ATOMS: atom_id res chain seq x y z
N MET A 1 -13.89 -4.87 20.38
CA MET A 1 -14.81 -4.38 21.45
C MET A 1 -16.16 -4.21 20.80
N ASP A 2 -17.24 -4.72 21.40
CA ASP A 2 -18.59 -4.53 20.86
C ASP A 2 -18.97 -3.03 20.84
N MET A 3 -19.73 -2.60 19.84
CA MET A 3 -20.16 -1.21 19.68
C MET A 3 -20.98 -0.74 20.90
N GLN A 4 -21.76 -1.63 21.52
CA GLN A 4 -22.47 -1.30 22.75
C GLN A 4 -21.52 -1.04 23.93
N ALA A 5 -20.44 -1.82 24.05
CA ALA A 5 -19.44 -1.62 25.09
C ALA A 5 -18.68 -0.30 24.93
N VAL A 6 -18.38 0.11 23.69
CA VAL A 6 -17.76 1.42 23.41
C VAL A 6 -18.71 2.56 23.78
N LYS A 7 -19.99 2.46 23.41
CA LYS A 7 -21.01 3.45 23.78
C LYS A 7 -21.20 3.52 25.30
N ALA A 8 -21.22 2.39 25.99
CA ALA A 8 -21.34 2.33 27.45
C ALA A 8 -20.16 3.01 28.15
N ARG A 9 -18.92 2.75 27.70
CA ARG A 9 -17.73 3.46 28.21
C ARG A 9 -17.77 4.95 27.93
N ALA A 10 -18.21 5.35 26.75
CA ALA A 10 -18.34 6.77 26.40
C ALA A 10 -19.39 7.46 27.29
N LEU A 11 -20.51 6.79 27.55
CA LEU A 11 -21.55 7.28 28.43
C LEU A 11 -21.07 7.41 29.88
N ASP A 12 -20.37 6.40 30.39
CA ASP A 12 -19.77 6.40 31.73
C ASP A 12 -18.75 7.55 31.89
N HIS A 13 -17.90 7.76 30.89
CA HIS A 13 -16.96 8.89 30.85
C HIS A 13 -17.69 10.24 30.90
N LEU A 14 -18.80 10.39 30.18
CA LEU A 14 -19.61 11.61 30.21
C LEU A 14 -20.35 11.80 31.55
N MET A 15 -20.84 10.72 32.15
CA MET A 15 -21.52 10.73 33.46
C MET A 15 -20.57 11.05 34.61
N THR A 16 -19.28 10.74 34.46
CA THR A 16 -18.23 11.02 35.45
C THR A 16 -17.54 12.39 35.22
N GLU A 17 -18.20 13.32 34.53
CA GLU A 17 -17.69 14.66 34.18
C GLU A 17 -16.37 14.63 33.39
N GLY A 18 -16.15 13.55 32.63
CA GLY A 18 -15.01 13.41 31.74
C GLY A 18 -15.00 14.49 30.66
N LYS A 19 -13.81 15.01 30.36
CA LYS A 19 -13.62 16.02 29.32
C LYS A 19 -13.81 15.40 27.94
N THR A 20 -14.40 16.16 27.02
CA THR A 20 -14.53 15.81 25.61
C THR A 20 -13.82 16.82 24.73
N LEU A 21 -13.32 16.36 23.58
CA LEU A 21 -12.79 17.23 22.54
C LEU A 21 -13.81 17.26 21.39
N GLY A 22 -14.41 18.43 21.17
CA GLY A 22 -15.24 18.67 20.00
C GLY A 22 -14.36 18.92 18.78
N ILE A 23 -14.42 18.04 17.78
CA ILE A 23 -13.74 18.24 16.50
C ILE A 23 -14.78 18.81 15.53
N GLY A 24 -14.65 20.11 15.23
CA GLY A 24 -15.49 20.79 14.26
C GLY A 24 -15.09 20.46 12.83
N HIS A 25 -16.04 20.57 11.90
CA HIS A 25 -15.79 20.43 10.47
C HIS A 25 -16.12 21.74 9.77
N SER A 26 -15.24 22.19 8.87
CA SER A 26 -15.52 23.32 7.98
C SER A 26 -16.50 22.89 6.88
N ALA A 27 -17.29 23.84 6.35
CA ALA A 27 -18.13 23.60 5.18
C ALA A 27 -17.29 23.40 3.90
N GLN A 28 -16.05 23.88 3.89
CA GLN A 28 -15.12 23.73 2.78
C GLN A 28 -14.11 22.62 3.09
N PRO A 29 -13.95 21.61 2.22
CA PRO A 29 -12.94 20.59 2.39
C PRO A 29 -11.54 21.19 2.25
N GLU A 30 -10.60 20.74 3.09
CA GLU A 30 -9.20 21.12 2.98
C GLU A 30 -8.46 20.22 1.98
N SER A 31 -7.42 20.78 1.34
CA SER A 31 -6.51 20.01 0.51
C SER A 31 -5.72 19.01 1.38
N MET A 32 -5.57 17.78 0.88
CA MET A 32 -4.62 16.80 1.42
C MET A 32 -3.22 16.97 0.80
N TYR A 33 -3.11 17.75 -0.28
CA TYR A 33 -1.85 18.12 -0.94
C TYR A 33 -1.27 19.38 -0.30
N ASP A 34 0.03 19.37 -0.04
CA ASP A 34 0.79 20.49 0.53
C ASP A 34 0.12 21.11 1.78
N ASN A 35 -0.49 20.26 2.61
CA ASN A 35 -1.13 20.66 3.86
C ASN A 35 -0.46 19.96 5.06
N PRO A 36 0.50 20.63 5.72
CA PRO A 36 1.16 20.09 6.90
C PRO A 36 0.23 19.85 8.10
N GLN A 37 -0.98 20.43 8.10
CA GLN A 37 -1.94 20.30 9.18
C GLN A 37 -2.97 19.18 8.96
N ALA A 38 -3.02 18.58 7.76
CA ALA A 38 -4.00 17.54 7.43
C ALA A 38 -4.01 16.39 8.45
N TYR A 39 -2.84 15.79 8.76
CA TYR A 39 -2.76 14.68 9.72
C TYR A 39 -2.99 15.11 11.18
N PRO A 40 -2.37 16.20 11.66
CA PRO A 40 -2.67 16.71 12.99
C PRO A 40 -4.15 17.02 13.23
N GLN A 41 -4.85 17.58 12.24
CA GLN A 41 -6.28 17.87 12.33
C GLN A 41 -7.16 16.61 12.24
N MET A 42 -6.79 15.63 11.40
CA MET A 42 -7.53 14.37 11.28
C MET A 42 -7.37 13.46 12.50
N PHE A 43 -6.20 13.51 13.15
CA PHE A 43 -5.84 12.62 14.25
C PHE A 43 -5.33 13.39 15.47
N PRO A 44 -6.13 14.29 16.08
CA PRO A 44 -5.68 15.11 17.20
C PRO A 44 -5.24 14.26 18.41
N TRP A 45 -5.73 13.04 18.56
CA TRP A 45 -5.28 12.09 19.59
C TRP A 45 -3.88 11.50 19.31
N LEU A 46 -3.47 11.41 18.05
CA LEU A 46 -2.11 11.01 17.67
C LEU A 46 -1.15 12.19 17.60
N PHE A 47 -1.68 13.41 17.44
CA PHE A 47 -0.94 14.67 17.39
C PHE A 47 -1.51 15.68 18.40
N PRO A 48 -1.33 15.45 19.71
CA PRO A 48 -2.01 16.22 20.77
C PRO A 48 -1.69 17.71 20.80
N TYR A 49 -0.60 18.13 20.15
CA TYR A 49 -0.19 19.53 20.04
C TYR A 49 -0.51 20.17 18.70
N GLY A 50 -1.20 19.48 17.78
CA GLY A 50 -1.40 20.00 16.41
C GLY A 50 -0.12 20.12 15.59
N MET A 51 0.95 19.43 15.99
CA MET A 51 2.28 19.51 15.40
C MET A 51 2.74 18.15 14.90
N GLY A 52 3.74 18.15 14.00
CA GLY A 52 4.37 16.91 13.51
C GLY A 52 3.71 16.31 12.28
N GLY A 53 2.86 17.07 11.57
CA GLY A 53 2.35 16.65 10.26
C GLY A 53 3.45 16.62 9.19
N PHE A 54 3.10 16.11 8.02
CA PHE A 54 4.06 15.91 6.94
C PHE A 54 4.50 17.24 6.32
N GLU A 55 5.72 17.29 5.77
CA GLU A 55 6.23 18.45 5.02
C GLU A 55 6.13 19.78 5.78
N ASN A 56 6.17 19.74 7.13
CA ASN A 56 6.06 20.93 7.96
C ASN A 56 7.36 21.74 8.00
N GLU A 57 7.24 23.05 8.25
CA GLU A 57 8.34 24.02 8.22
C GLU A 57 9.46 23.74 9.22
N ASN A 58 9.20 22.97 10.29
CA ASN A 58 10.22 22.63 11.30
C ASN A 58 11.09 21.45 10.88
N ILE A 59 10.80 20.79 9.76
CA ILE A 59 11.61 19.69 9.24
C ILE A 59 12.91 20.25 8.67
N VAL A 60 14.01 19.96 9.34
CA VAL A 60 15.35 20.30 8.86
C VAL A 60 15.90 19.16 7.99
N GLY A 61 16.19 19.47 6.73
CA GLY A 61 16.74 18.52 5.76
C GLY A 61 15.68 17.85 4.88
N ARG A 62 16.12 16.88 4.08
CA ARG A 62 15.24 16.17 3.13
C ARG A 62 14.71 14.90 3.78
N ILE A 63 13.41 14.87 4.07
CA ILE A 63 12.68 13.65 4.43
C ILE A 63 11.54 13.47 3.44
N SER A 64 11.41 12.28 2.85
CA SER A 64 10.23 11.98 2.05
C SER A 64 9.01 11.77 2.96
N GLU A 65 7.82 12.08 2.47
CA GLU A 65 6.57 11.76 3.18
C GLU A 65 6.48 10.28 3.55
N GLU A 66 6.93 9.39 2.66
CA GLU A 66 7.01 7.95 2.91
C GLU A 66 7.91 7.61 4.10
N SER A 67 9.11 8.19 4.16
CA SER A 67 10.02 8.01 5.29
C SER A 67 9.42 8.56 6.58
N HIS A 68 8.69 9.67 6.51
CA HIS A 68 8.01 10.24 7.67
C HIS A 68 6.87 9.34 8.16
N LYS A 69 6.01 8.84 7.26
CA LYS A 69 4.97 7.83 7.57
C LYS A 69 5.58 6.59 8.21
N GLN A 70 6.68 6.07 7.66
CA GLN A 70 7.39 4.93 8.24
C GLN A 70 7.86 5.23 9.67
N LYS A 71 8.43 6.42 9.93
CA LYS A 71 8.84 6.83 11.28
C LYS A 71 7.66 6.93 12.25
N LEU A 72 6.52 7.47 11.83
CA LEU A 72 5.31 7.51 12.66
C LEU A 72 4.79 6.10 12.94
N LEU A 73 4.73 5.24 11.93
CA LEU A 73 4.40 3.83 12.11
C LEU A 73 5.46 3.10 12.94
N LEU A 74 6.67 3.61 13.15
CA LEU A 74 7.69 3.02 14.03
C LEU A 74 7.88 3.82 15.33
N TYR A 75 6.93 4.70 15.67
CA TYR A 75 7.00 5.50 16.87
C TYR A 75 6.99 4.62 18.13
N HIS A 76 7.74 5.04 19.15
CA HIS A 76 8.13 4.20 20.29
C HIS A 76 6.94 3.58 21.07
N ASP A 77 5.85 4.33 21.22
CA ASP A 77 4.64 3.90 21.95
C ASP A 77 3.64 3.13 21.08
N LYS A 78 3.94 2.95 19.79
CA LYS A 78 3.12 2.26 18.77
C LYS A 78 1.73 2.83 18.53
N ARG A 79 1.39 4.01 19.07
CA ARG A 79 0.05 4.59 18.97
C ARG A 79 -0.46 4.69 17.52
N PHE A 80 0.44 5.00 16.59
CA PHE A 80 0.12 5.10 15.16
C PHE A 80 -0.08 3.73 14.49
N GLN A 81 0.57 2.68 14.99
CA GLN A 81 0.43 1.32 14.48
C GLN A 81 -0.90 0.69 14.88
N THR A 82 -1.33 0.99 16.10
CA THR A 82 -2.53 0.41 16.73
C THR A 82 -3.78 1.27 16.53
N ASP A 83 -3.63 2.45 15.96
CA ASP A 83 -4.77 3.27 15.58
C ASP A 83 -5.55 2.58 14.46
N VAL A 84 -6.88 2.58 14.59
CA VAL A 84 -7.78 1.85 13.69
C VAL A 84 -7.73 2.40 12.25
N TYR A 85 -7.50 3.70 12.09
CA TYR A 85 -7.63 4.38 10.80
C TYR A 85 -6.32 4.91 10.25
N PHE A 86 -5.34 5.23 11.09
CA PHE A 86 -4.11 5.87 10.65
C PHE A 86 -3.36 5.07 9.57
N PRO A 87 -3.10 3.76 9.71
CA PRO A 87 -2.38 3.01 8.68
C PRO A 87 -3.10 2.99 7.33
N ILE A 88 -4.43 2.79 7.33
CA ILE A 88 -5.22 2.73 6.10
C ILE A 88 -5.34 4.11 5.44
N VAL A 89 -5.52 5.18 6.22
CA VAL A 89 -5.54 6.56 5.71
C VAL A 89 -4.17 6.95 5.15
N ALA A 90 -3.09 6.62 5.85
CA ALA A 90 -1.72 6.89 5.40
C ALA A 90 -1.40 6.18 4.07
N PHE A 91 -1.82 4.92 3.93
CA PHE A 91 -1.70 4.12 2.72
C PHE A 91 -2.54 4.70 1.57
N ASN A 92 -3.84 4.94 1.79
CA ASN A 92 -4.74 5.49 0.78
C ASN A 92 -4.26 6.85 0.29
N HIS A 93 -3.80 7.70 1.21
CA HIS A 93 -3.24 9.00 0.84
C HIS A 93 -1.97 8.86 -0.02
N ALA A 94 -1.10 7.89 0.27
CA ALA A 94 0.06 7.61 -0.58
C ALA A 94 -0.34 7.15 -1.99
N GLN A 95 -1.36 6.28 -2.11
CA GLN A 95 -1.90 5.85 -3.40
C GLN A 95 -2.52 7.01 -4.18
N MET A 96 -3.32 7.86 -3.51
CA MET A 96 -3.91 9.05 -4.12
C MET A 96 -2.83 10.01 -4.63
N LYS A 97 -1.82 10.34 -3.80
CA LYS A 97 -0.71 11.21 -4.20
C LYS A 97 0.07 10.63 -5.38
N SER A 98 0.36 9.33 -5.39
CA SER A 98 1.05 8.67 -6.50
C SER A 98 0.25 8.76 -7.80
N SER A 99 -1.06 8.49 -7.72
CA SER A 99 -1.98 8.59 -8.86
C SER A 99 -2.06 10.01 -9.40
N SER A 100 -2.34 11.00 -8.54
CA SER A 100 -2.45 12.40 -8.96
C SER A 100 -1.14 12.97 -9.50
N THR A 101 0.00 12.62 -8.90
CA THR A 101 1.32 13.02 -9.42
C THR A 101 1.57 12.43 -10.80
N SER A 102 1.22 11.16 -11.01
CA SER A 102 1.38 10.48 -12.29
C SER A 102 0.49 11.10 -13.36
N SER A 103 -0.78 11.37 -13.03
CA SER A 103 -1.71 12.09 -13.91
C SER A 103 -1.20 13.49 -14.26
N PHE A 104 -0.67 14.23 -13.29
CA PHE A 104 -0.10 15.56 -13.52
C PHE A 104 1.13 15.51 -14.44
N LEU A 105 2.03 14.55 -14.22
CA LEU A 105 3.20 14.35 -15.08
C LEU A 105 2.80 13.98 -16.50
N VAL A 106 1.74 13.18 -16.69
CA VAL A 106 1.19 12.86 -18.00
C VAL A 106 0.55 14.09 -18.65
N ALA A 107 -0.23 14.87 -17.90
CA ALA A 107 -0.86 16.09 -18.39
C ALA A 107 0.15 17.17 -18.82
N LYS A 108 1.34 17.18 -18.21
CA LYS A 108 2.45 18.07 -18.60
C LYS A 108 3.24 17.61 -19.82
N ARG A 109 2.96 16.44 -20.39
CA ARG A 109 3.66 15.96 -21.59
C ARG A 109 3.17 16.72 -22.82
N ALA A 110 4.06 16.93 -23.78
CA ALA A 110 3.74 17.55 -25.06
C ALA A 110 2.61 16.82 -25.83
N LYS A 111 2.41 15.52 -25.55
CA LYS A 111 1.34 14.70 -26.14
C LYS A 111 -0.03 14.85 -25.48
N PHE A 112 -0.17 15.60 -24.38
CA PHE A 112 -1.45 15.70 -23.69
C PHE A 112 -2.60 16.24 -24.56
N PRO A 113 -2.41 17.26 -25.41
CA PRO A 113 -3.46 17.69 -26.34
C PRO A 113 -3.96 16.54 -27.23
N ASP A 114 -3.04 15.76 -27.81
CA ASP A 114 -3.38 14.60 -28.65
C ASP A 114 -4.20 13.56 -27.87
N ILE A 115 -3.84 13.30 -26.61
CA ILE A 115 -4.57 12.37 -25.72
C ILE A 115 -5.98 12.90 -25.43
N ALA A 116 -6.11 14.20 -25.14
CA ALA A 116 -7.39 14.83 -24.86
C ALA A 116 -8.31 14.82 -26.08
N ASP A 117 -7.79 15.18 -27.26
CA ASP A 117 -8.54 15.17 -28.51
C ASP A 117 -9.01 13.76 -28.86
N ARG A 118 -8.16 12.75 -28.64
CA ARG A 118 -8.50 11.34 -28.85
C ARG A 118 -9.58 10.85 -27.90
N LEU A 119 -9.52 11.24 -26.63
CA LEU A 119 -10.55 10.93 -25.63
C LEU A 119 -11.90 11.56 -26.00
N LEU A 120 -11.90 12.80 -26.49
CA LEU A 120 -13.11 13.53 -26.89
C LEU A 120 -13.67 13.04 -28.23
N GLY A 121 -12.81 12.60 -29.14
CA GLY A 121 -13.17 12.09 -30.46
C GLY A 121 -13.52 10.60 -30.51
N LEU A 122 -13.54 9.91 -29.37
CA LEU A 122 -13.68 8.47 -29.32
C LEU A 122 -15.07 7.99 -29.78
N ASN A 123 -15.12 7.01 -30.68
CA ASN A 123 -16.36 6.39 -31.12
C ASN A 123 -16.93 5.45 -30.03
N LEU A 124 -17.85 5.97 -29.21
CA LEU A 124 -18.44 5.24 -28.08
C LEU A 124 -19.12 3.92 -28.47
N PRO A 125 -19.91 3.82 -29.56
CA PRO A 125 -20.43 2.53 -30.04
C PRO A 125 -19.35 1.48 -30.32
N VAL A 126 -18.24 1.88 -30.95
CA VAL A 126 -17.11 0.97 -31.23
C VAL A 126 -16.44 0.54 -29.93
N LEU A 127 -16.21 1.47 -28.99
CA LEU A 127 -15.67 1.15 -27.67
C LEU A 127 -16.54 0.12 -26.94
N SER A 128 -17.86 0.31 -26.91
CA SER A 128 -18.80 -0.64 -26.29
C SER A 128 -18.71 -2.02 -26.95
N SER A 129 -18.72 -2.08 -28.29
CA SER A 129 -18.61 -3.35 -29.02
C SER A 129 -17.30 -4.07 -28.74
N VAL A 130 -16.17 -3.34 -28.74
CA VAL A 130 -14.85 -3.90 -28.38
C VAL A 130 -14.87 -4.42 -26.95
N SER A 131 -15.43 -3.66 -26.01
CA SER A 131 -15.52 -4.06 -24.60
C SER A 131 -16.36 -5.32 -24.41
N GLU A 132 -17.52 -5.43 -25.07
CA GLU A 132 -18.39 -6.60 -25.01
C GLU A 132 -17.67 -7.86 -25.51
N ARG A 133 -17.03 -7.77 -26.68
CA ARG A 133 -16.22 -8.86 -27.25
C ARG A 133 -15.10 -9.31 -26.32
N MET A 134 -14.42 -8.36 -25.68
CA MET A 134 -13.38 -8.67 -24.70
C MET A 134 -13.93 -9.35 -23.44
N ILE A 135 -15.11 -8.95 -22.96
CA ILE A 135 -15.80 -9.59 -21.82
C ILE A 135 -16.20 -11.03 -22.17
N GLU A 136 -16.61 -11.30 -23.40
CA GLU A 136 -16.92 -12.64 -23.90
C GLU A 136 -15.67 -13.53 -24.08
N GLY A 137 -14.47 -13.00 -23.85
CA GLY A 137 -13.20 -13.73 -23.91
C GLY A 137 -12.51 -13.68 -25.27
N GLU A 138 -12.99 -12.85 -26.20
CA GLU A 138 -12.34 -12.66 -27.49
C GLU A 138 -11.00 -11.91 -27.32
N ILE A 139 -9.94 -12.42 -27.97
CA ILE A 139 -8.69 -11.66 -28.14
C ILE A 139 -8.88 -10.68 -29.30
N VAL A 140 -9.45 -9.52 -29.00
CA VAL A 140 -9.69 -8.48 -30.00
C VAL A 140 -8.36 -7.90 -30.50
N LYS A 141 -8.15 -7.96 -31.82
CA LYS A 141 -7.06 -7.23 -32.50
C LYS A 141 -7.69 -6.08 -33.26
N PRO A 142 -7.29 -4.81 -33.01
CA PRO A 142 -7.89 -3.67 -33.67
C PRO A 142 -7.56 -3.68 -35.17
N VAL A 143 -8.60 -3.69 -36.01
CA VAL A 143 -8.49 -3.69 -37.48
C VAL A 143 -8.86 -2.31 -38.02
N THR A 144 -9.99 -1.76 -37.58
CA THR A 144 -10.47 -0.45 -38.03
C THR A 144 -9.71 0.69 -37.36
N GLN A 145 -9.77 1.90 -37.93
CA GLN A 145 -9.14 3.06 -37.30
C GLN A 145 -9.80 3.36 -35.95
N ASP A 146 -11.13 3.32 -35.87
CA ASP A 146 -11.86 3.53 -34.62
C ASP A 146 -11.50 2.51 -33.53
N GLU A 147 -11.30 1.23 -33.90
CA GLU A 147 -10.82 0.21 -32.95
C GLU A 147 -9.39 0.52 -32.50
N LYS A 148 -8.49 0.95 -33.41
CA LYS A 148 -7.13 1.35 -33.06
C LYS A 148 -7.16 2.52 -32.09
N ASP A 149 -7.98 3.53 -32.35
CA ASP A 149 -8.12 4.72 -31.49
C ASP A 149 -8.59 4.33 -30.08
N CYS A 150 -9.48 3.33 -29.95
CA CYS A 150 -9.88 2.76 -28.66
C CYS A 150 -8.70 2.12 -27.90
N PHE A 151 -7.88 1.32 -28.58
CA PHE A 151 -6.69 0.69 -27.98
C PHE A 151 -5.60 1.70 -27.64
N ASP A 152 -5.51 2.77 -28.42
CA ASP A 152 -4.60 3.87 -28.22
C ASP A 152 -4.96 4.66 -26.95
N VAL A 153 -6.26 4.96 -26.75
CA VAL A 153 -6.76 5.53 -25.47
C VAL A 153 -6.45 4.61 -24.29
N LEU A 154 -6.65 3.29 -24.44
CA LEU A 154 -6.32 2.33 -23.39
C LEU A 154 -4.83 2.39 -23.02
N THR A 155 -3.95 2.57 -24.01
CA THR A 155 -2.51 2.73 -23.81
C THR A 155 -2.18 4.03 -23.08
N ASP A 156 -2.87 5.12 -23.43
CA ASP A 156 -2.72 6.42 -22.77
C ASP A 156 -3.15 6.33 -21.29
N VAL A 157 -4.24 5.64 -20.99
CA VAL A 157 -4.72 5.37 -19.61
C VAL A 157 -3.76 4.46 -18.84
N ASP A 158 -3.27 3.37 -19.47
CA ASP A 158 -2.27 2.47 -18.91
C ASP A 158 -1.01 3.25 -18.49
N SER A 159 -0.60 4.26 -19.28
CA SER A 159 0.59 5.06 -19.00
C SER A 159 0.51 5.82 -17.66
N VAL A 160 -0.69 6.21 -17.24
CA VAL A 160 -0.97 6.85 -15.94
C VAL A 160 -1.01 5.78 -14.84
N ALA A 161 -1.74 4.69 -15.07
CA ALA A 161 -1.98 3.65 -14.08
C ALA A 161 -0.72 2.84 -13.73
N GLY A 162 0.27 2.74 -14.62
CA GLY A 162 1.51 1.98 -14.40
C GLY A 162 2.38 2.46 -13.24
N LYS A 163 2.15 3.67 -12.72
CA LYS A 163 2.85 4.22 -11.55
C LYS A 163 2.11 4.02 -10.22
N VAL A 164 0.85 3.59 -10.28
CA VAL A 164 0.05 3.26 -9.10
C VAL A 164 0.32 1.81 -8.73
N GLN A 165 0.83 1.58 -7.52
CA GLN A 165 1.12 0.24 -7.04
C GLN A 165 -0.17 -0.59 -6.97
N GLY A 166 -0.12 -1.82 -7.48
CA GLY A 166 -1.29 -2.73 -7.47
C GLY A 166 -2.26 -2.53 -8.63
N SER A 167 -2.06 -1.52 -9.47
CA SER A 167 -2.84 -1.35 -10.69
C SER A 167 -2.70 -2.54 -11.64
N LEU A 168 -3.69 -2.73 -12.52
CA LEU A 168 -3.62 -3.75 -13.58
C LEU A 168 -2.38 -3.57 -14.46
N THR A 169 -2.01 -2.33 -14.75
CA THR A 169 -0.82 -2.01 -15.54
C THR A 169 0.47 -2.36 -14.78
N SER A 170 0.55 -2.09 -13.48
CA SER A 170 1.69 -2.52 -12.65
C SER A 170 1.84 -4.05 -12.66
N LYS A 171 0.73 -4.80 -12.54
CA LYS A 171 0.71 -6.27 -12.65
C LYS A 171 1.16 -6.76 -14.04
N LYS A 172 0.74 -6.07 -15.11
CA LYS A 172 1.18 -6.34 -16.50
C LYS A 172 2.69 -6.12 -16.66
N PHE A 173 3.27 -5.08 -16.04
CA PHE A 173 4.71 -4.85 -16.05
C PHE A 173 5.48 -5.93 -15.29
N MET A 174 5.04 -6.33 -14.09
CA MET A 174 5.65 -7.43 -13.35
C MET A 174 5.66 -8.73 -14.16
N ARG A 175 4.57 -9.02 -14.87
CA ARG A 175 4.51 -10.18 -15.78
C ARG A 175 5.53 -10.07 -16.91
N ASN A 176 5.69 -8.90 -17.52
CA ASN A 176 6.68 -8.69 -18.58
C ASN A 176 8.11 -8.84 -18.06
N GLU A 177 8.40 -8.40 -16.83
CA GLU A 177 9.70 -8.60 -16.17
C GLU A 177 9.99 -10.10 -15.95
N ILE A 178 9.01 -10.88 -15.51
CA ILE A 178 9.13 -12.34 -15.37
C ILE A 178 9.42 -12.99 -16.73
N TRP A 179 8.72 -12.60 -17.79
CA TRP A 179 8.98 -13.12 -19.14
C TRP A 179 10.38 -12.76 -19.64
N ALA A 180 10.82 -11.52 -19.41
CA ALA A 180 12.16 -11.08 -19.79
C ALA A 180 13.24 -11.86 -19.03
N LEU A 181 13.05 -12.05 -17.72
CA LEU A 181 13.95 -12.85 -16.89
C LEU A 181 13.99 -14.30 -17.36
N THR A 182 12.84 -14.89 -17.69
CA THR A 182 12.73 -16.27 -18.19
C THR A 182 13.40 -16.42 -19.56
N SER A 183 13.27 -15.43 -20.44
CA SER A 183 13.95 -15.41 -21.73
C SER A 183 15.47 -15.35 -21.58
N PHE A 184 15.97 -14.57 -20.60
CA PHE A 184 17.39 -14.37 -20.37
C PHE A 184 18.06 -15.53 -19.59
N MET A 185 17.42 -16.00 -18.52
CA MET A 185 17.96 -17.02 -17.60
C MET A 185 17.50 -18.44 -17.92
N GLY A 186 16.46 -18.60 -18.75
CA GLY A 186 15.76 -19.86 -18.93
C GLY A 186 14.57 -20.03 -17.98
N ALA A 187 13.89 -21.18 -18.08
CA ALA A 187 12.73 -21.50 -17.24
C ALA A 187 13.12 -21.58 -15.75
N PRO A 188 12.29 -21.07 -14.83
CA PRO A 188 12.57 -21.18 -13.41
C PRO A 188 12.57 -22.65 -12.98
N THR A 189 13.58 -23.06 -12.21
CA THR A 189 13.62 -24.40 -11.61
C THR A 189 12.60 -24.56 -10.48
N TRP A 190 12.31 -23.47 -9.77
CA TRP A 190 11.43 -23.46 -8.61
C TRP A 190 10.38 -22.37 -8.72
N PHE A 191 9.14 -22.73 -8.37
CA PHE A 191 8.05 -21.80 -8.11
C PHE A 191 7.63 -21.97 -6.65
N ILE A 192 7.83 -20.95 -5.83
CA ILE A 192 7.69 -21.05 -4.37
C ILE A 192 6.66 -20.01 -3.89
N THR A 193 5.64 -20.50 -3.19
CA THR A 193 4.67 -19.67 -2.47
C THR A 193 5.01 -19.66 -0.98
N LEU A 194 5.15 -18.46 -0.41
CA LEU A 194 5.50 -18.26 1.00
C LEU A 194 4.26 -17.75 1.74
N SER A 195 3.86 -18.40 2.82
CA SER A 195 2.79 -17.90 3.70
C SER A 195 3.22 -17.99 5.16
N PRO A 196 3.96 -16.98 5.66
CA PRO A 196 4.42 -16.96 7.04
C PRO A 196 3.23 -16.99 8.02
N ALA A 197 3.23 -17.94 8.96
CA ALA A 197 2.16 -18.10 9.95
C ALA A 197 2.29 -17.07 11.10
N ASP A 198 1.84 -15.85 10.87
CA ASP A 198 1.89 -14.72 11.79
C ASP A 198 1.25 -15.00 13.17
N ILE A 199 0.06 -15.60 13.21
CA ILE A 199 -0.69 -15.88 14.45
C ILE A 199 0.08 -16.80 15.40
N ALA A 200 0.87 -17.73 14.86
CA ALA A 200 1.58 -18.71 15.65
C ALA A 200 3.04 -18.34 15.93
N HIS A 201 3.61 -17.35 15.23
CA HIS A 201 5.04 -17.10 15.24
C HIS A 201 5.45 -16.14 16.39
N PRO A 202 6.35 -16.54 17.30
CA PRO A 202 6.77 -15.72 18.44
C PRO A 202 7.31 -14.34 18.05
N LEU A 203 8.02 -14.24 16.93
CA LEU A 203 8.52 -12.95 16.42
C LEU A 203 7.40 -11.96 16.08
N CYS A 204 6.27 -12.44 15.52
CA CYS A 204 5.14 -11.55 15.22
C CYS A 204 4.53 -11.02 16.51
N LEU A 205 4.35 -11.89 17.51
CA LEU A 205 3.88 -11.49 18.85
C LEU A 205 4.83 -10.48 19.51
N TYR A 206 6.14 -10.69 19.39
CA TYR A 206 7.13 -9.73 19.85
C TYR A 206 6.95 -8.36 19.19
N TYR A 207 6.73 -8.31 17.88
CA TYR A 207 6.46 -7.03 17.19
C TYR A 207 5.15 -6.36 17.64
N THR A 208 4.18 -7.10 18.19
CA THR A 208 2.99 -6.48 18.81
C THR A 208 3.29 -5.88 20.19
N GLY A 209 4.16 -6.50 21.00
CA GLY A 209 4.41 -6.11 22.39
C GLY A 209 5.32 -4.88 22.57
N SER A 210 5.10 -4.08 23.60
CA SER A 210 5.89 -2.87 23.92
C SER A 210 7.25 -3.16 24.55
N ASP A 211 7.50 -4.40 24.95
CA ASP A 211 8.70 -4.76 25.70
C ASP A 211 9.92 -4.86 24.79
N MET A 212 11.04 -4.26 25.21
CA MET A 212 12.32 -4.43 24.53
C MET A 212 12.87 -5.84 24.67
N LYS A 213 12.43 -6.60 25.69
CA LYS A 213 12.87 -7.97 25.95
C LYS A 213 11.95 -8.95 25.23
N PHE A 214 12.55 -9.78 24.37
CA PHE A 214 11.85 -10.91 23.78
C PHE A 214 11.53 -11.95 24.86
N SER A 215 10.24 -12.18 25.09
CA SER A 215 9.73 -13.29 25.92
C SER A 215 8.76 -14.12 25.06
N PRO A 216 8.97 -15.44 24.92
CA PRO A 216 8.04 -16.31 24.23
C PRO A 216 6.84 -16.60 25.16
N ASP A 217 6.04 -15.57 25.42
CA ASP A 217 4.84 -15.72 26.23
C ASP A 217 3.87 -16.65 25.51
N VAL A 218 3.49 -17.74 26.19
CA VAL A 218 2.51 -18.70 25.67
C VAL A 218 1.12 -18.10 25.84
N LEU A 219 0.66 -17.40 24.81
CA LEU A 219 -0.68 -16.82 24.75
C LEU A 219 -1.68 -17.82 24.17
N SER A 220 -2.94 -17.74 24.61
CA SER A 220 -4.03 -18.46 23.96
C SER A 220 -4.20 -18.02 22.50
N HIS A 221 -4.81 -18.87 21.67
CA HIS A 221 -5.10 -18.55 20.27
C HIS A 221 -5.80 -17.20 20.12
N ASP A 222 -6.86 -16.97 20.91
CA ASP A 222 -7.67 -15.75 20.81
C ASP A 222 -6.90 -14.51 21.24
N ALA A 223 -6.04 -14.63 22.26
CA ALA A 223 -5.17 -13.54 22.69
C ALA A 223 -4.14 -13.17 21.60
N ARG A 224 -3.56 -14.17 20.91
CA ARG A 224 -2.65 -13.93 19.77
C ARG A 224 -3.36 -13.24 18.62
N TYR A 225 -4.53 -13.77 18.24
CA TYR A 225 -5.34 -13.21 17.17
C TYR A 225 -5.72 -11.75 17.44
N LEU A 226 -6.17 -11.44 18.66
CA LEU A 226 -6.54 -10.07 19.04
C LEU A 226 -5.34 -9.11 19.04
N ARG A 227 -4.16 -9.56 19.47
CA ARG A 227 -2.94 -8.72 19.46
C ARG A 227 -2.46 -8.41 18.04
N ILE A 228 -2.51 -9.38 17.14
CA ILE A 228 -2.03 -9.20 15.77
C ILE A 228 -3.03 -8.38 14.95
N SER A 229 -4.33 -8.68 15.05
CA SER A 229 -5.39 -7.92 14.37
C SER A 229 -5.46 -6.47 14.81
N SER A 230 -5.07 -6.15 16.04
CA SER A 230 -4.99 -4.77 16.54
C SER A 230 -3.70 -4.04 16.18
N ASN A 231 -2.73 -4.70 15.54
CA ASN A 231 -1.49 -4.08 15.07
C ASN A 231 -1.06 -4.66 13.70
N PRO A 232 -1.68 -4.21 12.59
CA PRO A 232 -1.34 -4.71 11.25
C PRO A 232 0.10 -4.36 10.84
N VAL A 233 0.70 -3.32 11.42
CA VAL A 233 2.10 -2.95 11.16
C VAL A 233 3.06 -4.01 11.70
N ALA A 234 2.77 -4.58 12.87
CA ALA A 234 3.56 -5.68 13.43
C ALA A 234 3.54 -6.92 12.51
N ALA A 235 2.36 -7.26 11.97
CA ALA A 235 2.23 -8.34 11.00
C ALA A 235 3.03 -8.07 9.72
N ALA A 236 2.95 -6.85 9.17
CA ALA A 236 3.71 -6.45 7.99
C ALA A 236 5.23 -6.52 8.22
N ARG A 237 5.71 -6.10 9.40
CA ARG A 237 7.13 -6.20 9.77
C ARG A 237 7.59 -7.64 9.92
N PHE A 238 6.74 -8.51 10.48
CA PHE A 238 7.01 -9.94 10.57
C PHE A 238 7.13 -10.55 9.18
N PHE A 239 6.16 -10.27 8.30
CA PHE A 239 6.18 -10.74 6.92
C PHE A 239 7.45 -10.31 6.18
N ASP A 240 7.79 -9.02 6.21
CA ASP A 240 9.00 -8.47 5.58
C ASP A 240 10.27 -9.15 6.10
N TYR A 241 10.38 -9.35 7.41
CA TYR A 241 11.51 -10.04 8.01
C TYR A 241 11.63 -11.50 7.53
N ILE A 242 10.53 -12.26 7.53
CA ILE A 242 10.55 -13.67 7.11
C ILE A 242 10.88 -13.80 5.63
N VAL A 243 10.32 -12.94 4.77
CA VAL A 243 10.62 -12.95 3.33
C VAL A 243 12.10 -12.64 3.08
N LYS A 244 12.65 -11.61 3.74
CA LYS A 244 14.09 -11.28 3.63
C LYS A 244 14.97 -12.40 4.17
N ALA A 245 14.59 -13.01 5.29
CA ALA A 245 15.31 -14.15 5.85
C ALA A 245 15.28 -15.37 4.91
N PHE A 246 14.15 -15.63 4.27
CA PHE A 246 14.02 -16.69 3.28
C PHE A 246 14.92 -16.44 2.05
N ILE A 247 14.87 -15.23 1.46
CA ILE A 247 15.70 -14.86 0.32
C ILE A 247 17.20 -15.01 0.66
N LYS A 248 17.61 -14.52 1.84
CA LYS A 248 19.02 -14.57 2.25
C LYS A 248 19.49 -15.98 2.61
N HIS A 249 18.75 -16.69 3.47
CA HIS A 249 19.23 -17.92 4.09
C HIS A 249 18.77 -19.20 3.39
N VAL A 250 17.58 -19.18 2.77
CA VAL A 250 17.06 -20.35 2.05
C VAL A 250 17.50 -20.31 0.59
N LEU A 251 17.37 -19.16 -0.08
CA LEU A 251 17.82 -19.01 -1.47
C LEU A 251 19.32 -18.70 -1.56
N GLY A 252 19.96 -18.19 -0.50
CA GLY A 252 21.39 -17.87 -0.53
C GLY A 252 21.72 -16.60 -1.33
N VAL A 253 20.73 -15.72 -1.56
CA VAL A 253 20.94 -14.45 -2.27
C VAL A 253 21.71 -13.48 -1.39
N ASP A 254 22.77 -12.87 -1.93
CA ASP A 254 23.67 -11.95 -1.22
C ASP A 254 24.20 -12.53 0.10
N SER A 255 24.38 -13.86 0.14
CA SER A 255 24.90 -14.57 1.29
C SER A 255 26.28 -15.17 0.96
N GLY A 256 27.07 -15.47 1.99
CA GLY A 256 28.36 -16.13 1.84
C GLY A 256 28.27 -17.65 1.67
N HIS A 257 27.07 -18.19 1.40
CA HIS A 257 26.82 -19.62 1.29
C HIS A 257 25.82 -19.93 0.17
N PRO A 258 25.88 -21.11 -0.47
CA PRO A 258 24.83 -21.53 -1.39
C PRO A 258 23.49 -21.67 -0.65
N GLY A 259 22.38 -21.48 -1.37
CA GLY A 259 21.04 -21.75 -0.86
C GLY A 259 20.80 -23.25 -0.71
N ILE A 260 19.67 -23.60 -0.08
CA ILE A 260 19.22 -25.00 0.06
C ILE A 260 19.00 -25.65 -1.31
N TYR A 261 18.64 -24.85 -2.31
CA TYR A 261 18.41 -25.30 -3.69
C TYR A 261 19.65 -25.19 -4.59
N GLY A 262 20.83 -24.91 -4.02
CA GLY A 262 22.06 -24.64 -4.75
C GLY A 262 22.36 -23.15 -4.90
N GLU A 263 23.20 -22.80 -5.88
CA GLU A 263 23.53 -21.41 -6.18
C GLU A 263 22.38 -20.72 -6.92
N THR A 264 21.89 -19.60 -6.37
CA THR A 264 20.80 -18.84 -6.98
C THR A 264 21.33 -17.95 -8.10
N GLY A 265 21.01 -18.30 -9.35
CA GLY A 265 21.36 -17.47 -10.52
C GLY A 265 20.48 -16.23 -10.69
N ALA A 266 19.19 -16.35 -10.38
CA ALA A 266 18.23 -15.23 -10.36
C ALA A 266 17.01 -15.58 -9.51
N TYR A 267 16.31 -14.55 -9.03
CA TYR A 267 15.00 -14.69 -8.41
C TYR A 267 14.09 -13.51 -8.80
N TYR A 268 12.78 -13.75 -8.79
CA TYR A 268 11.77 -12.71 -8.93
C TYR A 268 10.70 -12.96 -7.88
N GLY A 269 10.41 -11.95 -7.07
CA GLY A 269 9.47 -12.07 -5.94
C GLY A 269 8.36 -11.04 -6.04
N THR A 270 7.13 -11.50 -5.86
CA THR A 270 5.93 -10.65 -5.79
C THR A 270 5.18 -10.92 -4.49
N VAL A 271 4.57 -9.88 -3.93
CA VAL A 271 3.62 -10.01 -2.82
C VAL A 271 2.22 -9.92 -3.39
N GLU A 272 1.37 -10.90 -3.09
CA GLU A 272 -0.06 -10.81 -3.41
C GLU A 272 -0.67 -9.62 -2.66
N GLN A 273 -1.39 -8.77 -3.39
CA GLN A 273 -2.07 -7.58 -2.88
C GLN A 273 -3.57 -7.79 -2.94
#